data_AF-A0A2E2BU46-F1
#
_entry.id   AF-A0A2E2BU46-F1
#
_cell.length_a   1.000
_cell.length_b   1.000
_cell.length_c   1.000
_cell.angle_alpha   90.00
_cell.angle_beta   90.00
_cell.angle_gamma   90.00
#
_symmetry.space_group_name_H-M   'P 1'
#
loop_
_entity.id
_entity.type
_entity.pdbx_description
1 polymer ?
#
loop_
_entity_poly.entity_id
_entity_poly.type
_entity_poly.pdbx_seq_one_letter_code
_entity_poly.pdbx_strand_id
1 'polypeptide(L)'
;MREQGSTVTLLNRVESHGQKFPWFLEKLIFLLAILGVILLGQWMWAESGWEPFMLWPMTICGLPLFAVFSAESLSRVIQAFHIRGVK
;
A
#
# COMPACT_ATOMS: atom_id res chain seq x y z
N MET A 1 -42.93 -5.12 11.68
CA MET A 1 -41.88 -4.95 12.70
C MET A 1 -40.59 -5.59 12.21
N ARG A 2 -39.59 -4.77 11.85
CA ARG A 2 -38.16 -5.14 11.86
C ARG A 2 -37.42 -3.85 12.20
N GLU A 3 -37.09 -3.69 13.48
CA GLU A 3 -36.23 -2.62 13.96
C GLU A 3 -34.81 -2.87 13.44
N GLN A 4 -34.37 -2.04 12.50
CA GLN A 4 -32.94 -1.83 12.27
C GLN A 4 -32.57 -0.57 13.05
N GLY A 5 -32.24 -0.79 14.33
CA GLY A 5 -31.83 0.27 15.24
C GLY A 5 -30.62 1.02 14.69
N SER A 6 -30.86 2.25 14.26
CA SER A 6 -29.87 3.31 14.24
C SER A 6 -29.20 3.33 15.62
N THR A 7 -27.95 2.89 15.73
CA THR A 7 -27.17 3.02 16.96
C THR A 7 -26.79 4.49 17.12
N VAL A 8 -27.73 5.24 17.70
CA VAL A 8 -27.53 6.63 18.10
C VAL A 8 -26.49 6.62 19.23
N THR A 9 -25.33 7.25 19.01
CA THR A 9 -24.34 7.44 20.08
C THR A 9 -24.90 8.36 21.17
N LEU A 10 -24.29 8.35 22.36
CA LEU A 10 -24.71 9.20 23.50
C LEU A 10 -24.70 10.72 23.20
N LEU A 11 -24.09 11.14 22.08
CA LEU A 11 -24.08 12.51 21.58
C LEU A 11 -25.11 12.79 20.47
N ASN A 12 -26.06 11.88 20.24
CA ASN A 12 -27.03 11.98 19.14
C ASN A 12 -26.36 12.16 17.76
N ARG A 13 -25.14 11.61 17.60
CA ARG A 13 -24.42 11.63 16.32
C ARG A 13 -24.73 10.34 15.57
N VAL A 14 -25.21 10.50 14.34
CA VAL A 14 -25.34 9.41 13.37
C VAL A 14 -23.92 9.05 12.90
N GLU A 15 -23.35 7.99 13.46
CA GLU A 15 -22.04 7.48 13.04
C GLU A 15 -22.24 6.60 11.81
N SER A 16 -21.80 7.09 10.65
CA SER A 16 -21.68 6.24 9.47
C SER A 16 -20.55 5.25 9.73
N HIS A 17 -20.86 3.95 9.74
CA HIS A 17 -19.88 2.90 9.93
C HIS A 17 -18.79 3.05 8.87
N GLY A 18 -17.53 3.24 9.29
CA GLY A 18 -16.40 3.35 8.36
C GLY A 18 -16.40 2.17 7.40
N GLN A 19 -16.27 2.46 6.09
CA GLN A 19 -16.22 1.43 5.05
C GLN A 19 -15.09 0.45 5.38
N LYS A 20 -15.34 -0.85 5.19
CA LYS A 20 -14.34 -1.88 5.44
C LYS A 20 -13.16 -1.67 4.51
N PHE A 21 -12.06 -1.20 5.06
CA PHE A 21 -10.80 -1.06 4.35
C PHE A 21 -10.37 -2.41 3.76
N PRO A 22 -9.99 -2.50 2.47
CA PRO A 22 -9.55 -3.75 1.86
C PRO A 22 -8.13 -4.12 2.32
N TRP A 23 -8.00 -4.55 3.57
CA TRP A 23 -6.73 -4.86 4.23
C TRP A 23 -5.91 -5.93 3.48
N PHE A 24 -6.57 -6.97 2.96
CA PHE A 24 -5.90 -8.02 2.17
C PHE A 24 -5.23 -7.48 0.90
N LEU A 25 -5.86 -6.50 0.26
CA LEU A 25 -5.37 -5.93 -0.99
C LEU A 25 -4.10 -5.13 -0.76
N GLU A 26 -4.03 -4.37 0.34
CA GLU A 26 -2.82 -3.66 0.76
C GLU A 26 -1.67 -4.63 1.06
N LYS A 27 -1.94 -5.73 1.79
CA LYS A 27 -0.91 -6.73 2.08
C LYS A 27 -0.38 -7.41 0.81
N LEU A 28 -1.27 -7.73 -0.12
CA LEU A 28 -0.89 -8.34 -1.40
C LEU A 28 0.03 -7.40 -2.21
N ILE A 29 -0.29 -6.11 -2.25
CA ILE A 29 0.51 -5.11 -2.95
C ILE A 29 1.88 -4.92 -2.32
N PHE A 30 1.93 -4.89 -0.99
CA PHE A 30 3.20 -4.78 -0.29
C PHE A 30 4.11 -5.98 -0.61
N LEU A 31 3.56 -7.20 -0.65
CA LEU A 31 4.31 -8.39 -1.05
C LEU A 31 4.78 -8.32 -2.51
N LEU A 32 3.93 -7.85 -3.43
CA LEU A 32 4.32 -7.64 -4.83
C LEU A 32 5.41 -6.58 -4.97
N ALA A 33 5.35 -5.49 -4.19
CA ALA A 33 6.37 -4.45 -4.17
C ALA A 33 7.72 -5.00 -3.70
N ILE A 34 7.73 -5.80 -2.63
CA ILE A 34 8.95 -6.50 -2.17
C ILE A 34 9.51 -7.39 -3.27
N LEU A 35 8.66 -8.21 -3.90
CA LEU A 35 9.08 -9.12 -4.97
C LEU A 35 9.67 -8.35 -6.16
N GLY A 36 9.03 -7.26 -6.58
CA GLY A 36 9.54 -6.39 -7.64
C GLY A 36 10.88 -5.75 -7.28
N VAL A 37 11.05 -5.30 -6.05
CA VAL A 37 12.31 -4.72 -5.56
C VAL A 37 13.43 -5.76 -5.50
N ILE A 38 13.14 -7.01 -5.11
CA ILE A 38 14.13 -8.10 -5.13
C ILE A 38 14.59 -8.36 -6.57
N LEU A 39 13.68 -8.46 -7.53
CA LEU A 39 14.01 -8.66 -8.94
C LEU A 39 14.83 -7.50 -9.51
N LEU A 40 14.45 -6.26 -9.18
CA LEU A 40 15.23 -5.06 -9.51
C LEU A 40 16.63 -5.11 -8.92
N GLY A 41 16.77 -5.57 -7.67
CA GLY A 41 18.07 -5.74 -7.02
C GLY A 41 18.95 -6.77 -7.72
N GLN A 42 18.37 -7.92 -8.09
CA GLN A 42 19.07 -8.94 -8.86
C GLN A 42 19.56 -8.38 -10.20
N TRP A 43 18.69 -7.67 -10.93
CA TRP A 43 19.05 -7.03 -12.19
C TRP A 43 20.15 -5.97 -12.00
N MET A 44 20.08 -5.17 -10.94
CA MET A 44 21.08 -4.16 -10.63
C MET A 44 22.47 -4.78 -10.44
N TRP A 45 22.56 -5.88 -9.69
CA TRP A 45 23.83 -6.54 -9.43
C TRP A 45 24.32 -7.43 -10.58
N ALA A 46 23.42 -7.97 -11.41
CA ALA A 46 23.77 -8.88 -12.49
C ALA A 46 24.07 -8.17 -13.82
N GLU A 47 23.32 -7.13 -14.17
CA GLU A 47 23.30 -6.58 -15.54
C GLU A 47 23.50 -5.06 -15.64
N SER A 48 23.38 -4.29 -14.55
CA SER A 48 23.39 -2.82 -14.69
C SER A 48 24.75 -2.23 -15.10
N GLY A 49 25.85 -2.96 -14.86
CA GLY A 49 27.21 -2.45 -15.09
C GLY A 49 27.60 -1.28 -14.17
N TRP A 50 26.86 -1.05 -13.08
CA TRP A 50 27.14 0.04 -12.15
C TRP A 50 28.36 -0.25 -11.29
N GLU A 51 29.09 0.80 -10.95
CA GLU A 51 30.21 0.72 -10.01
C GLU A 51 29.72 0.25 -8.62
N PRO A 52 30.51 -0.60 -7.92
CA PRO A 52 30.15 -1.11 -6.59
C PRO A 52 29.82 -0.02 -5.58
N PHE A 53 30.47 1.14 -5.68
CA PHE A 53 30.24 2.30 -4.82
C PHE A 53 28.82 2.87 -4.95
N MET A 54 28.19 2.76 -6.12
CA MET A 54 26.79 3.18 -6.33
C MET A 54 25.80 2.08 -5.99
N LEU A 55 26.16 0.81 -6.21
CA LEU A 55 25.30 -0.35 -5.93
C LEU A 55 25.00 -0.52 -4.44
N TRP A 56 26.00 -0.31 -3.57
CA TRP A 56 25.85 -0.43 -2.12
C TRP A 56 24.77 0.49 -1.52
N PRO A 57 24.84 1.83 -1.67
CA PRO A 57 23.85 2.73 -1.10
C PRO A 57 22.46 2.52 -1.73
N MET A 58 22.41 2.17 -3.03
CA MET A 58 21.14 1.85 -3.68
C MET A 58 20.51 0.58 -3.13
N THR A 59 21.29 -0.46 -2.85
CA THR A 59 20.77 -1.72 -2.30
C THR A 59 20.30 -1.57 -0.85
N ILE A 60 21.04 -0.82 -0.03
CA ILE A 60 20.71 -0.65 1.40
C ILE A 60 19.60 0.38 1.61
N CYS A 61 19.63 1.50 0.89
CA CYS A 61 18.72 2.61 1.14
C CYS A 61 17.71 2.76 0.02
N GLY A 62 18.19 2.75 -1.24
CA GLY A 62 17.35 3.02 -2.41
C GLY A 62 16.21 2.01 -2.57
N LEU A 63 16.54 0.72 -2.62
CA LEU A 63 15.59 -0.37 -2.83
C LEU A 63 14.54 -0.45 -1.71
N PRO A 64 14.92 -0.44 -0.41
CA PRO A 64 13.93 -0.46 0.67
C PRO A 64 13.02 0.78 0.67
N LEU A 65 13.58 1.96 0.44
CA LEU A 65 12.76 3.18 0.33
C LEU A 65 11.83 3.11 -0.87
N PHE A 66 12.29 2.59 -2.00
CA PHE A 66 11.47 2.39 -3.19
C PHE A 66 10.33 1.38 -2.94
N ALA A 67 10.59 0.29 -2.21
CA ALA A 67 9.58 -0.67 -1.83
C ALA A 67 8.46 -0.03 -0.99
N VAL A 68 8.84 0.75 0.04
CA VAL A 68 7.87 1.44 0.90
C VAL A 68 7.10 2.49 0.12
N PHE A 69 7.81 3.33 -0.66
CA PHE A 69 7.18 4.42 -1.40
C PHE A 69 6.21 3.92 -2.48
N SER A 70 6.59 2.86 -3.20
CA SER A 70 5.73 2.24 -4.22
C SER A 70 4.49 1.59 -3.60
N ALA A 71 4.65 0.86 -2.48
CA ALA A 71 3.53 0.23 -1.78
C ALA A 71 2.54 1.28 -1.23
N GLU A 72 3.05 2.33 -0.58
CA GLU A 72 2.24 3.44 -0.06
C GLU A 72 1.49 4.17 -1.18
N SER A 73 2.18 4.48 -2.27
CA SER A 73 1.58 5.17 -3.42
C SER A 73 0.47 4.34 -4.04
N LEU A 74 0.70 3.04 -4.23
CA LEU A 74 -0.29 2.14 -4.83
C LEU A 74 -1.48 1.90 -3.89
N SER A 75 -1.25 1.80 -2.57
CA SER A 75 -2.33 1.73 -1.58
C SER A 75 -3.22 2.97 -1.63
N ARG A 76 -2.64 4.18 -1.69
CA ARG A 76 -3.39 5.44 -1.82
C ARG A 76 -4.21 5.52 -3.09
N VAL A 77 -3.66 5.06 -4.22
CA VAL A 77 -4.38 5.01 -5.51
C VAL A 77 -5.60 4.10 -5.40
N ILE A 78 -5.46 2.92 -4.81
CA ILE A 78 -6.56 1.96 -4.65
C ILE A 78 -7.62 2.46 -3.68
N GLN A 79 -7.21 3.08 -2.58
CA GLN A 79 -8.14 3.75 -1.67
C GLN A 79 -8.92 4.85 -2.39
N ALA A 80 -8.26 5.67 -3.21
CA ALA A 80 -8.91 6.71 -4.00
C ALA A 80 -9.92 6.13 -5.00
N PHE A 81 -9.58 5.02 -5.68
CA PHE A 81 -10.53 4.33 -6.56
C PHE A 81 -11.70 3.71 -5.81
N HIS A 82 -11.45 3.08 -4.65
CA HIS A 82 -12.50 2.48 -3.83
C HIS A 82 -13.50 3.54 -3.34
N ILE A 83 -13.02 4.69 -2.86
CA ILE A 83 -13.87 5.81 -2.43
C ILE A 83 -14.69 6.37 -3.61
N ARG A 84 -14.10 6.45 -4.81
CA ARG A 84 -14.79 6.96 -6.01
C ARG A 84 -15.82 5.98 -6.57
N GLY A 85 -15.59 4.67 -6.46
CA GLY A 85 -16.52 3.63 -6.96
C GLY A 85 -17.72 3.35 -6.04
N VAL A 86 -17.71 3.87 -4.81
CA VAL A 86 -18.83 3.78 -3.85
C VAL A 86 -19.80 4.97 -3.98
N LYS A 87 -19.51 5.94 -4.86
CA LYS A 87 -20.34 7.11 -5.15
C LYS A 87 -21.24 6.87 -6.36
#